data_AF-A0A2E4FA67-F1
#
_entry.id   AF-A0A2E4FA67-F1
#
_cell.length_a   1.000
_cell.length_b   1.000
_cell.length_c   1.000
_cell.angle_alpha   90.00
_cell.angle_beta   90.00
_cell.angle_gamma   90.00
#
_symmetry.space_group_name_H-M   'P 1'
#
loop_
_entity.id
_entity.type
_entity.pdbx_description
1 polymer ?
#
loop_
_entity_poly.entity_id
_entity_poly.type
_entity_poly.pdbx_seq_one_letter_code
_entity_poly.pdbx_strand_id
1 'polypeptide(L)'
;MTPHSILAPPHAALETEQPEASCSDGTSEDACDVECPNGETPPIHNMMSYYLCAEVVHQESITACQATRMRCHLSQNLSAVLGGYPCEPSCPLNACGDDGCGGSCGSCSYGGTCDGGTCSCDGGCLNDGLAVLSDCTTVNCSTLGLTCSNGECLQPCEPDCTEKSCGDDGCGGSCGTCPDGGTCEDGACACETACKSASHILLEDCSTTNCGTFGLVCEDAACVPACEPSCDGKSCGDDGCGGSCGTCPDGGTCEDGACSCETTCKSASHLLLPDCSTTNCGSFGLLCEDATCVPACEPSCEDKQCGDDGCGGSCGTCPQNGTCEGGACSCEATCLSGTELLLTNCTVATCGVGLVCLDDACLPL
;
A
#
# COMPACT_ATOMS: atom_id res chain seq x y z
N MET A 1 52.80 -50.55 -40.85
CA MET A 1 53.95 -50.07 -41.65
C MET A 1 54.00 -48.55 -41.51
N THR A 2 55.06 -48.01 -40.94
CA THR A 2 55.60 -46.65 -41.18
C THR A 2 56.29 -46.63 -42.57
N PRO A 3 56.64 -45.48 -43.22
CA PRO A 3 57.13 -44.17 -42.72
C PRO A 3 56.12 -42.99 -42.94
N HIS A 4 56.21 -41.78 -42.36
CA HIS A 4 57.29 -40.75 -42.27
C HIS A 4 57.66 -40.10 -43.65
N SER A 5 57.73 -38.78 -43.86
CA SER A 5 57.36 -37.57 -43.09
C SER A 5 56.84 -36.48 -44.11
N ILE A 6 56.92 -35.14 -44.05
CA ILE A 6 57.65 -34.05 -43.34
C ILE A 6 56.67 -32.84 -43.13
N LEU A 7 57.05 -31.83 -42.34
CA LEU A 7 56.22 -30.67 -41.94
C LEU A 7 56.14 -29.52 -42.96
N ALA A 8 55.11 -28.67 -42.78
CA ALA A 8 55.09 -27.24 -43.08
C ALA A 8 54.46 -26.46 -41.89
N PRO A 9 54.79 -25.18 -41.64
CA PRO A 9 54.50 -24.51 -40.37
C PRO A 9 53.20 -23.68 -40.35
N PRO A 10 52.57 -23.48 -39.17
CA PRO A 10 51.61 -22.40 -38.94
C PRO A 10 52.33 -21.11 -38.51
N HIS A 11 51.85 -19.97 -38.99
CA HIS A 11 52.11 -18.66 -38.37
C HIS A 11 50.77 -17.98 -38.10
N ALA A 12 50.38 -17.91 -36.83
CA ALA A 12 49.34 -16.99 -36.39
C ALA A 12 49.94 -15.59 -36.27
N ALA A 13 49.17 -14.57 -36.64
CA ALA A 13 49.50 -13.21 -36.24
C ALA A 13 49.19 -13.05 -34.74
N LEU A 14 50.10 -12.43 -33.99
CA LEU A 14 49.75 -11.80 -32.72
C LEU A 14 49.26 -10.39 -33.02
N GLU A 15 48.08 -10.06 -32.52
CA GLU A 15 47.75 -8.67 -32.21
C GLU A 15 48.60 -8.26 -31.00
N THR A 16 49.36 -7.17 -31.14
CA THR A 16 50.08 -6.54 -30.04
C THR A 16 49.62 -5.09 -29.94
N GLU A 17 48.84 -4.79 -28.91
CA GLU A 17 48.36 -3.44 -28.64
C GLU A 17 49.55 -2.49 -28.40
N GLN A 18 49.55 -1.36 -29.09
CA GLN A 18 50.49 -0.27 -28.82
C GLN A 18 49.94 0.62 -27.71
N PRO A 19 50.65 0.84 -26.59
CA PRO A 19 50.28 1.86 -25.63
C PRO A 19 50.61 3.24 -26.19
N GLU A 20 49.59 3.94 -26.69
CA GLU A 20 49.64 5.37 -27.00
C GLU A 20 49.92 6.16 -25.71
N ALA A 21 51.10 6.80 -25.62
CA ALA A 21 51.53 7.53 -24.43
C ALA A 21 51.48 9.04 -24.68
N SER A 22 50.33 9.66 -24.39
CA SER A 22 50.15 11.10 -24.46
C SER A 22 50.77 11.82 -23.25
N CYS A 23 51.52 12.89 -23.50
CA CYS A 23 52.01 13.80 -22.45
C CYS A 23 51.02 14.93 -22.24
N SER A 24 50.07 14.75 -21.31
CA SER A 24 49.17 15.82 -20.86
C SER A 24 49.85 16.78 -19.89
N ASP A 25 49.25 17.96 -19.71
CA ASP A 25 49.86 19.08 -18.98
C ASP A 25 50.04 18.80 -17.47
N GLY A 26 51.04 19.44 -16.86
CA GLY A 26 51.64 18.94 -15.62
C GLY A 26 51.05 19.50 -14.33
N THR A 27 50.45 18.65 -13.48
CA THR A 27 50.45 18.78 -12.00
C THR A 27 50.12 17.45 -11.27
N SER A 28 50.95 16.43 -11.41
CA SER A 28 50.98 15.28 -10.47
C SER A 28 52.38 14.67 -10.34
N GLU A 29 52.74 14.22 -9.15
CA GLU A 29 54.00 13.52 -8.85
C GLU A 29 53.81 11.99 -8.93
N ASP A 30 53.21 11.51 -10.03
CA ASP A 30 52.96 10.08 -10.21
C ASP A 30 54.28 9.32 -10.43
N ALA A 31 54.67 8.57 -9.40
CA ALA A 31 55.91 7.81 -9.38
C ALA A 31 55.84 6.63 -10.36
N CYS A 32 56.90 6.46 -11.16
CA CYS A 32 57.14 5.21 -11.86
C CYS A 32 57.63 4.16 -10.86
N ASP A 33 56.71 3.52 -10.14
CA ASP A 33 57.03 2.36 -9.30
C ASP A 33 57.53 1.20 -10.17
N VAL A 34 58.80 0.85 -9.99
CA VAL A 34 59.47 -0.27 -10.63
C VAL A 34 59.96 -1.20 -9.53
N GLU A 35 59.21 -2.29 -9.30
CA GLU A 35 59.64 -3.32 -8.34
C GLU A 35 60.90 -4.03 -8.83
N CYS A 36 62.03 -3.80 -8.15
CA CYS A 36 63.22 -4.62 -8.30
C CYS A 36 62.98 -6.01 -7.67
N PRO A 37 63.43 -7.14 -8.27
CA PRO A 37 62.98 -8.49 -7.91
C PRO A 37 63.34 -9.04 -6.50
N ASN A 38 63.84 -8.22 -5.57
CA ASN A 38 64.27 -8.62 -4.23
C ASN A 38 63.68 -7.76 -3.08
N GLY A 39 62.73 -6.86 -3.34
CA GLY A 39 61.83 -6.33 -2.29
C GLY A 39 62.42 -5.37 -1.25
N GLU A 40 63.44 -4.57 -1.59
CA GLU A 40 63.95 -3.48 -0.74
C GLU A 40 63.74 -2.11 -1.41
N THR A 41 63.22 -1.13 -0.67
CA THR A 41 62.93 0.23 -1.17
C THR A 41 64.10 1.20 -0.92
N PRO A 42 64.65 1.85 -1.96
CA PRO A 42 65.72 2.83 -1.80
C PRO A 42 65.19 4.20 -1.32
N PRO A 43 65.96 4.95 -0.51
CA PRO A 43 65.51 6.24 0.02
C PRO A 43 65.56 7.37 -1.02
N ILE A 44 64.62 8.30 -0.90
CA ILE A 44 64.50 9.49 -1.75
C ILE A 44 65.66 10.46 -1.44
N HIS A 45 66.72 10.49 -2.26
CA HIS A 45 67.39 11.72 -2.75
C HIS A 45 68.64 11.47 -3.62
N ASN A 46 68.80 12.35 -4.62
CA ASN A 46 70.06 12.75 -5.28
C ASN A 46 70.68 11.77 -6.33
N MET A 47 71.40 12.37 -7.29
CA MET A 47 71.51 11.90 -8.68
C MET A 47 72.75 11.03 -8.99
N MET A 48 73.50 10.59 -7.97
CA MET A 48 74.81 9.94 -8.15
C MET A 48 74.85 8.43 -7.83
N SER A 49 73.74 7.84 -7.38
CA SER A 49 73.69 6.43 -6.94
C SER A 49 73.49 5.40 -8.05
N TYR A 50 73.12 5.82 -9.27
CA TYR A 50 72.75 4.92 -10.38
C TYR A 50 73.94 4.20 -11.05
N TYR A 51 75.18 4.54 -10.72
CA TYR A 51 76.38 4.00 -11.37
C TYR A 51 76.73 2.54 -10.99
N LEU A 52 75.95 1.88 -10.13
CA LEU A 52 76.22 0.53 -9.60
C LEU A 52 75.24 -0.57 -10.05
N CYS A 53 74.31 -0.29 -10.97
CA CYS A 53 73.41 -1.28 -11.57
C CYS A 53 73.67 -1.50 -13.08
N ALA A 54 74.90 -1.25 -13.56
CA ALA A 54 75.20 -1.06 -14.99
C ALA A 54 76.19 -2.07 -15.61
N GLU A 55 76.51 -3.20 -14.97
CA GLU A 55 77.49 -4.17 -15.50
C GLU A 55 76.95 -5.57 -15.88
N VAL A 56 75.69 -5.95 -15.56
CA VAL A 56 75.18 -7.32 -15.81
C VAL A 56 73.71 -7.40 -16.28
N VAL A 57 73.31 -6.62 -17.30
CA VAL A 57 72.05 -6.85 -18.06
C VAL A 57 72.25 -6.53 -19.56
N HIS A 58 71.64 -7.31 -20.47
CA HIS A 58 71.70 -7.06 -21.91
C HIS A 58 70.85 -5.87 -22.37
N GLN A 59 71.50 -4.72 -22.53
CA GLN A 59 71.45 -3.71 -23.61
C GLN A 59 70.19 -3.38 -24.47
N GLU A 60 69.01 -3.98 -24.31
CA GLU A 60 67.85 -3.71 -25.19
C GLU A 60 66.62 -3.05 -24.51
N SER A 61 66.57 -2.96 -23.18
CA SER A 61 65.43 -2.41 -22.44
C SER A 61 65.55 -0.93 -22.00
N ILE A 62 66.65 -0.24 -22.30
CA ILE A 62 66.93 1.14 -21.83
C ILE A 62 66.79 2.19 -22.96
N THR A 63 65.77 2.05 -23.82
CA THR A 63 65.67 2.87 -25.06
C THR A 63 64.32 3.57 -25.25
N ALA A 64 63.37 3.44 -24.31
CA ALA A 64 62.12 4.20 -24.31
C ALA A 64 62.18 5.41 -23.34
N CYS A 65 62.10 5.15 -22.03
CA CYS A 65 61.98 6.21 -21.01
C CYS A 65 63.15 7.23 -21.01
N GLN A 66 64.39 6.76 -21.15
CA GLN A 66 65.55 7.68 -21.26
C GLN A 66 65.56 8.47 -22.57
N ALA A 67 65.08 7.91 -23.68
CA ALA A 67 65.04 8.61 -24.97
C ALA A 67 64.03 9.77 -24.94
N THR A 68 62.84 9.55 -24.36
CA THR A 68 61.81 10.59 -24.21
C THR A 68 62.29 11.73 -23.31
N ARG A 69 62.86 11.42 -22.13
CA ARG A 69 63.35 12.45 -21.20
C ARG A 69 64.54 13.26 -21.76
N MET A 70 65.36 12.66 -22.62
CA MET A 70 66.44 13.37 -23.32
C MET A 70 65.92 14.29 -24.43
N ARG A 71 64.85 13.92 -25.13
CA ARG A 71 64.22 14.75 -26.18
C ARG A 71 63.58 16.02 -25.60
N CYS A 72 62.87 15.93 -24.47
CA CYS A 72 62.27 17.11 -23.81
C CYS A 72 63.31 18.09 -23.26
N HIS A 73 64.46 17.62 -22.76
CA HIS A 73 65.53 18.53 -22.29
C HIS A 73 66.34 19.17 -23.43
N LEU A 74 66.36 18.57 -24.62
CA LEU A 74 67.07 19.14 -25.77
C LEU A 74 66.30 20.30 -26.42
N SER A 75 64.96 20.23 -26.50
CA SER A 75 64.14 21.33 -27.01
C SER A 75 64.21 22.57 -26.11
N GLN A 76 64.12 22.40 -24.78
CA GLN A 76 64.15 23.53 -23.84
C GLN A 76 65.52 24.23 -23.73
N ASN A 77 66.63 23.57 -24.09
CA ASN A 77 67.97 24.18 -24.01
C ASN A 77 68.50 24.75 -25.33
N LEU A 78 68.03 24.29 -26.50
CA LEU A 78 68.57 24.77 -27.78
C LEU A 78 68.23 26.26 -28.02
N SER A 79 67.01 26.67 -27.64
CA SER A 79 66.56 28.07 -27.67
C SER A 79 67.30 29.01 -26.70
N ALA A 80 68.03 28.46 -25.72
CA ALA A 80 68.79 29.25 -24.75
C ALA A 80 70.24 29.57 -25.22
N VAL A 81 70.74 28.87 -26.25
CA VAL A 81 72.14 28.99 -26.72
C VAL A 81 72.25 29.68 -28.09
N LEU A 82 71.24 29.58 -28.95
CA LEU A 82 71.17 30.31 -30.22
C LEU A 82 70.10 31.40 -30.14
N GLY A 83 70.52 32.60 -29.72
CA GLY A 83 69.62 33.72 -29.53
C GLY A 83 68.99 34.23 -30.84
N GLY A 84 67.67 34.31 -30.87
CA GLY A 84 66.96 35.29 -31.71
C GLY A 84 66.70 34.92 -33.17
N TYR A 85 66.53 33.64 -33.51
CA TYR A 85 65.65 33.33 -34.64
C TYR A 85 64.19 33.53 -34.19
N PRO A 86 63.40 34.39 -34.84
CA PRO A 86 61.97 34.47 -34.54
C PRO A 86 61.34 33.13 -34.94
N CYS A 87 60.67 32.47 -34.01
CA CYS A 87 59.84 31.33 -34.33
C CYS A 87 58.62 31.86 -35.11
N GLU A 88 58.43 31.37 -36.34
CA GLU A 88 57.38 31.82 -37.25
C GLU A 88 56.20 30.83 -37.14
N PRO A 89 55.10 31.20 -36.44
CA PRO A 89 54.02 30.27 -36.10
C PRO A 89 53.28 29.80 -37.36
N SER A 90 53.08 28.49 -37.47
CA SER A 90 52.66 27.86 -38.72
C SER A 90 51.32 27.15 -38.59
N CYS A 91 50.26 27.83 -39.02
CA CYS A 91 48.87 27.32 -39.00
C CYS A 91 48.20 27.15 -40.38
N PRO A 92 48.84 26.69 -41.49
CA PRO A 92 48.21 26.75 -42.81
C PRO A 92 47.07 25.75 -43.02
N LEU A 93 46.97 24.73 -42.15
CA LEU A 93 46.03 23.60 -42.25
C LEU A 93 45.39 23.20 -40.90
N ASN A 94 45.72 23.89 -39.80
CA ASN A 94 45.26 23.54 -38.45
C ASN A 94 44.18 24.53 -37.98
N ALA A 95 43.08 24.03 -37.41
CA ALA A 95 41.96 24.81 -36.90
C ALA A 95 41.97 24.97 -35.35
N CYS A 96 42.65 24.06 -34.66
CA CYS A 96 43.09 24.22 -33.27
C CYS A 96 44.42 23.45 -33.05
N GLY A 97 44.99 23.50 -31.84
CA GLY A 97 46.29 22.88 -31.50
C GLY A 97 47.47 23.87 -31.51
N ASP A 98 48.68 23.39 -31.25
CA ASP A 98 49.88 24.25 -31.09
C ASP A 98 50.39 24.82 -32.42
N ASP A 99 50.97 26.03 -32.36
CA ASP A 99 51.56 26.72 -33.53
C ASP A 99 53.04 26.38 -33.82
N GLY A 100 53.61 25.47 -33.03
CA GLY A 100 55.04 25.08 -33.05
C GLY A 100 55.99 26.05 -32.34
N CYS A 101 55.47 27.18 -31.85
CA CYS A 101 56.23 28.29 -31.26
C CYS A 101 55.82 28.63 -29.81
N GLY A 102 54.83 27.91 -29.25
CA GLY A 102 54.31 28.12 -27.89
C GLY A 102 53.05 29.01 -27.82
N GLY A 103 52.45 29.31 -28.97
CA GLY A 103 51.05 29.74 -29.07
C GLY A 103 50.18 28.62 -29.67
N SER A 104 48.93 28.95 -30.03
CA SER A 104 47.99 28.00 -30.62
C SER A 104 47.39 28.48 -31.94
N CYS A 105 47.20 27.55 -32.86
CA CYS A 105 46.50 27.70 -34.13
C CYS A 105 44.98 27.77 -33.95
N GLY A 106 44.49 28.70 -33.12
CA GLY A 106 43.08 28.88 -32.84
C GLY A 106 42.58 28.02 -31.67
N SER A 107 41.28 27.72 -31.67
CA SER A 107 40.59 26.98 -30.61
C SER A 107 39.31 26.36 -31.16
N CYS A 108 39.08 25.10 -30.82
CA CYS A 108 37.92 24.35 -31.31
C CYS A 108 36.65 24.92 -30.65
N SER A 109 35.61 25.17 -31.45
CA SER A 109 34.35 25.77 -30.95
C SER A 109 33.51 24.76 -30.16
N TYR A 110 32.51 25.25 -29.42
CA TYR A 110 31.51 24.44 -28.69
C TYR A 110 32.06 23.43 -27.65
N GLY A 111 33.34 23.56 -27.26
CA GLY A 111 33.99 22.66 -26.30
C GLY A 111 34.65 21.43 -26.93
N GLY A 112 34.76 21.39 -28.26
CA GLY A 112 35.42 20.29 -28.96
C GLY A 112 36.89 20.10 -28.59
N THR A 113 37.38 18.88 -28.74
CA THR A 113 38.78 18.52 -28.56
C THR A 113 39.58 18.77 -29.84
N CYS A 114 40.88 19.03 -29.69
CA CYS A 114 41.81 19.12 -30.81
C CYS A 114 42.48 17.75 -31.00
N ASP A 115 42.33 17.15 -32.18
CA ASP A 115 43.12 15.98 -32.60
C ASP A 115 43.77 16.23 -33.95
N GLY A 116 45.08 15.96 -34.07
CA GLY A 116 45.84 16.13 -35.31
C GLY A 116 45.83 17.53 -35.94
N GLY A 117 45.41 18.58 -35.22
CA GLY A 117 45.17 19.94 -35.74
C GLY A 117 43.73 20.21 -36.20
N THR A 118 42.83 19.23 -36.07
CA THR A 118 41.40 19.29 -36.46
C THR A 118 40.51 19.38 -35.21
N CYS A 119 39.40 20.10 -35.34
CA CYS A 119 38.35 20.17 -34.33
C CYS A 119 37.50 18.88 -34.34
N SER A 120 37.33 18.22 -33.19
CA SER A 120 36.37 17.14 -33.00
C SER A 120 35.35 17.53 -31.93
N CYS A 121 34.06 17.44 -32.23
CA CYS A 121 32.98 17.75 -31.29
C CYS A 121 32.06 16.55 -31.07
N ASP A 122 31.63 16.35 -29.82
CA ASP A 122 30.44 15.55 -29.55
C ASP A 122 29.21 16.27 -30.15
N GLY A 123 28.59 15.64 -31.15
CA GLY A 123 27.47 16.21 -31.89
C GLY A 123 26.24 16.42 -30.99
N GLY A 124 25.52 17.53 -31.20
CA GLY A 124 24.42 17.89 -30.31
C GLY A 124 23.55 19.05 -30.79
N CYS A 125 22.43 19.26 -30.10
CA CYS A 125 21.47 20.31 -30.42
C CYS A 125 21.55 21.47 -29.42
N LEU A 126 21.72 22.68 -29.93
CA LEU A 126 21.64 23.93 -29.17
C LEU A 126 20.23 24.51 -29.26
N ASN A 127 19.88 25.38 -28.29
CA ASN A 127 18.50 25.76 -27.92
C ASN A 127 17.63 26.44 -29.01
N ASP A 128 18.17 26.72 -30.21
CA ASP A 128 17.47 27.37 -31.33
C ASP A 128 17.24 26.43 -32.55
N GLY A 129 17.38 25.12 -32.35
CA GLY A 129 17.35 24.13 -33.45
C GLY A 129 18.65 24.14 -34.29
N LEU A 130 19.76 24.53 -33.68
CA LEU A 130 21.09 24.59 -34.27
C LEU A 130 21.83 23.29 -33.94
N ALA A 131 22.10 22.47 -34.95
CA ALA A 131 22.90 21.26 -34.81
C ALA A 131 24.39 21.59 -34.86
N VAL A 132 25.17 21.02 -33.94
CA VAL A 132 26.64 20.97 -33.96
C VAL A 132 27.04 19.64 -34.58
N LEU A 133 27.84 19.69 -35.65
CA LEU A 133 28.39 18.51 -36.32
C LEU A 133 29.71 18.07 -35.66
N SER A 134 30.16 16.85 -35.98
CA SER A 134 31.40 16.29 -35.44
C SER A 134 32.67 17.06 -35.82
N ASP A 135 32.64 17.86 -36.90
CA ASP A 135 33.71 18.78 -37.30
C ASP A 135 33.65 20.15 -36.59
N CYS A 136 32.80 20.27 -35.55
CA CYS A 136 32.49 21.49 -34.82
C CYS A 136 31.87 22.62 -35.68
N THR A 137 31.44 22.35 -36.92
CA THR A 137 30.58 23.28 -37.67
C THR A 137 29.15 23.24 -37.14
N THR A 138 28.32 24.22 -37.55
CA THR A 138 26.91 24.25 -37.18
C THR A 138 25.99 24.45 -38.36
N VAL A 139 24.86 23.76 -38.37
CA VAL A 139 23.78 23.92 -39.34
C VAL A 139 22.47 24.23 -38.61
N ASN A 140 21.79 25.29 -39.04
CA ASN A 140 20.52 25.70 -38.44
C ASN A 140 19.39 24.89 -39.08
N CYS A 141 18.88 23.88 -38.39
CA CYS A 141 17.83 23.01 -38.92
C CYS A 141 16.56 23.80 -39.24
N SER A 142 16.24 24.80 -38.40
CA SER A 142 15.09 25.68 -38.55
C SER A 142 15.11 26.47 -39.88
N THR A 143 16.28 26.82 -40.45
CA THR A 143 16.35 27.45 -41.78
C THR A 143 16.18 26.48 -42.95
N LEU A 144 16.29 25.16 -42.70
CA LEU A 144 16.02 24.09 -43.65
C LEU A 144 14.59 23.55 -43.55
N GLY A 145 13.78 24.04 -42.60
CA GLY A 145 12.47 23.46 -42.27
C GLY A 145 12.56 22.13 -41.54
N LEU A 146 13.66 21.90 -40.82
CA LEU A 146 14.02 20.67 -40.12
C LEU A 146 14.11 20.92 -38.60
N THR A 147 14.00 19.86 -37.80
CA THR A 147 14.20 19.90 -36.35
C THR A 147 15.54 19.25 -36.00
N CYS A 148 16.28 19.83 -35.04
CA CYS A 148 17.49 19.20 -34.53
C CYS A 148 17.13 18.07 -33.55
N SER A 149 17.69 16.89 -33.76
CA SER A 149 17.71 15.80 -32.78
C SER A 149 19.08 15.14 -32.78
N ASN A 150 19.69 14.94 -31.60
CA ASN A 150 20.99 14.29 -31.41
C ASN A 150 22.15 14.81 -32.30
N GLY A 151 22.13 16.09 -32.70
CA GLY A 151 23.13 16.68 -33.60
C GLY A 151 22.84 16.53 -35.10
N GLU A 152 21.71 15.95 -35.49
CA GLU A 152 21.26 15.84 -36.88
C GLU A 152 20.03 16.72 -37.15
N CYS A 153 19.92 17.27 -38.36
CA CYS A 153 18.71 17.93 -38.83
C CYS A 153 17.78 16.92 -39.50
N LEU A 154 16.69 16.57 -38.82
CA LEU A 154 15.69 15.61 -39.32
C LEU A 154 14.42 16.34 -39.76
N GLN A 155 13.63 15.72 -40.64
CA GLN A 155 12.29 16.24 -40.96
C GLN A 155 11.46 16.36 -39.67
N PRO A 156 10.61 17.40 -39.54
CA PRO A 156 9.65 17.45 -38.44
C PRO A 156 8.78 16.20 -38.54
N CYS A 157 8.77 15.40 -37.49
CA CYS A 157 8.02 14.14 -37.48
C CYS A 157 6.51 14.44 -37.51
N GLU A 158 5.79 13.81 -38.44
CA GLU A 158 4.35 13.94 -38.59
C GLU A 158 3.66 12.77 -37.86
N PRO A 159 2.93 13.02 -36.75
CA PRO A 159 2.31 11.95 -35.95
C PRO A 159 1.29 11.13 -36.75
N ASP A 160 1.54 9.82 -36.92
CA ASP A 160 0.61 8.94 -37.62
C ASP A 160 -0.27 8.16 -36.65
N CYS A 161 -1.50 8.65 -36.53
CA CYS A 161 -2.60 8.04 -35.78
C CYS A 161 -3.70 7.48 -36.70
N THR A 162 -3.40 7.26 -37.98
CA THR A 162 -4.34 6.65 -38.93
C THR A 162 -4.74 5.26 -38.44
N GLU A 163 -6.04 5.02 -38.31
CA GLU A 163 -6.65 3.76 -37.84
C GLU A 163 -6.27 3.34 -36.39
N LYS A 164 -5.54 4.16 -35.62
CA LYS A 164 -5.22 3.93 -34.20
C LYS A 164 -6.21 4.62 -33.25
N SER A 165 -6.56 3.94 -32.16
CA SER A 165 -7.28 4.51 -31.00
C SER A 165 -6.40 4.73 -29.77
N CYS A 166 -5.17 4.24 -29.79
CA CYS A 166 -4.17 4.34 -28.72
C CYS A 166 -2.75 4.09 -29.25
N GLY A 167 -1.75 4.16 -28.35
CA GLY A 167 -0.37 3.75 -28.64
C GLY A 167 0.49 4.85 -29.23
N ASP A 168 1.72 4.52 -29.62
CA ASP A 168 2.71 5.52 -30.05
C ASP A 168 2.38 6.13 -31.42
N ASP A 169 2.63 7.42 -31.57
CA ASP A 169 2.39 8.18 -32.82
C ASP A 169 3.55 8.13 -33.84
N GLY A 170 4.65 7.43 -33.49
CA GLY A 170 5.89 7.37 -34.27
C GLY A 170 6.85 8.53 -34.06
N CYS A 171 6.44 9.56 -33.32
CA CYS A 171 7.15 10.83 -33.10
C CYS A 171 7.49 11.10 -31.63
N GLY A 172 7.18 10.16 -30.73
CA GLY A 172 7.40 10.28 -29.29
C GLY A 172 6.21 10.87 -28.52
N GLY A 173 5.08 11.07 -29.18
CA GLY A 173 3.76 11.28 -28.57
C GLY A 173 2.91 10.01 -28.67
N SER A 174 1.60 10.15 -28.42
CA SER A 174 0.66 9.03 -28.45
C SER A 174 -0.71 9.37 -29.04
N CYS A 175 -1.28 8.38 -29.73
CA CYS A 175 -2.54 8.41 -30.44
C CYS A 175 -3.76 8.21 -29.52
N GLY A 176 -3.81 8.95 -28.42
CA GLY A 176 -4.87 8.83 -27.41
C GLY A 176 -4.63 7.71 -26.39
N THR A 177 -5.69 7.36 -25.67
CA THR A 177 -5.64 6.46 -24.51
C THR A 177 -6.92 5.63 -24.43
N CYS A 178 -6.80 4.35 -24.06
CA CYS A 178 -7.95 3.47 -23.95
C CYS A 178 -8.89 3.84 -22.78
N PRO A 179 -10.22 3.76 -23.00
CA PRO A 179 -11.19 3.94 -21.92
C PRO A 179 -11.08 2.81 -20.90
N ASP A 180 -11.59 3.07 -19.69
CA ASP A 180 -11.73 2.10 -18.60
C ASP A 180 -10.45 1.36 -18.14
N GLY A 181 -9.27 1.77 -18.62
CA GLY A 181 -7.99 1.17 -18.30
C GLY A 181 -7.58 -0.01 -19.21
N GLY A 182 -8.22 -0.16 -20.38
CA GLY A 182 -7.86 -1.17 -21.37
C GLY A 182 -6.40 -1.09 -21.82
N THR A 183 -5.83 -2.22 -22.25
CA THR A 183 -4.50 -2.29 -22.84
C THR A 183 -4.53 -1.82 -24.29
N CYS A 184 -3.41 -1.27 -24.76
CA CYS A 184 -3.25 -0.93 -26.18
C CYS A 184 -2.47 -2.04 -26.88
N GLU A 185 -3.08 -2.66 -27.90
CA GLU A 185 -2.51 -3.76 -28.67
C GLU A 185 -2.63 -3.43 -30.17
N ASP A 186 -1.50 -3.39 -30.86
CA ASP A 186 -1.36 -3.00 -32.28
C ASP A 186 -2.08 -1.68 -32.68
N GLY A 187 -2.25 -0.76 -31.73
CA GLY A 187 -2.91 0.54 -31.91
C GLY A 187 -4.43 0.53 -31.67
N ALA A 188 -5.03 -0.64 -31.42
CA ALA A 188 -6.41 -0.80 -30.98
C ALA A 188 -6.48 -0.98 -29.45
N CYS A 189 -7.63 -0.64 -28.86
CA CYS A 189 -7.86 -0.87 -27.44
C CYS A 189 -8.43 -2.28 -27.20
N ALA A 190 -7.69 -3.07 -26.43
CA ALA A 190 -8.12 -4.36 -25.90
C ALA A 190 -8.63 -4.18 -24.46
N CYS A 191 -9.82 -4.68 -24.18
CA CYS A 191 -10.39 -4.77 -22.84
C CYS A 191 -10.69 -6.23 -22.47
N GLU A 192 -10.68 -6.56 -21.19
CA GLU A 192 -11.18 -7.86 -20.73
C GLU A 192 -12.72 -7.80 -20.66
N THR A 193 -13.39 -8.83 -21.21
CA THR A 193 -14.87 -8.87 -21.21
C THR A 193 -15.40 -9.10 -19.80
N ALA A 194 -15.99 -8.07 -19.19
CA ALA A 194 -16.29 -8.05 -17.76
C ALA A 194 -17.51 -7.17 -17.41
N CYS A 195 -18.10 -7.41 -16.22
CA CYS A 195 -19.16 -6.54 -15.69
C CYS A 195 -18.58 -5.22 -15.14
N LYS A 196 -18.61 -4.17 -15.96
CA LYS A 196 -18.26 -2.79 -15.58
C LYS A 196 -19.22 -2.21 -14.53
N SER A 197 -20.48 -2.66 -14.55
CA SER A 197 -21.47 -2.38 -13.51
C SER A 197 -22.57 -3.45 -13.52
N ALA A 198 -23.44 -3.46 -12.51
CA ALA A 198 -24.59 -4.36 -12.41
C ALA A 198 -25.56 -4.34 -13.63
N SER A 199 -25.43 -3.39 -14.54
CA SER A 199 -26.23 -3.28 -15.77
C SER A 199 -25.41 -3.07 -17.06
N HIS A 200 -24.07 -3.12 -17.00
CA HIS A 200 -23.21 -2.91 -18.17
C HIS A 200 -22.06 -3.91 -18.25
N ILE A 201 -21.98 -4.61 -19.40
CA ILE A 201 -20.79 -5.36 -19.83
C ILE A 201 -19.84 -4.39 -20.53
N LEU A 202 -18.53 -4.51 -20.27
CA LEU A 202 -17.45 -4.04 -21.13
C LEU A 202 -17.04 -5.19 -22.05
N LEU A 203 -16.89 -4.93 -23.34
CA LEU A 203 -16.51 -5.91 -24.38
C LEU A 203 -15.03 -5.81 -24.74
N GLU A 204 -14.52 -6.75 -25.54
CA GLU A 204 -13.10 -6.84 -25.94
C GLU A 204 -12.60 -5.60 -26.70
N ASP A 205 -13.47 -4.92 -27.46
CA ASP A 205 -13.20 -3.65 -28.17
C ASP A 205 -13.38 -2.40 -27.28
N CYS A 206 -13.52 -2.60 -25.97
CA CYS A 206 -13.90 -1.60 -24.98
C CYS A 206 -15.27 -0.93 -25.22
N SER A 207 -16.13 -1.45 -26.11
CA SER A 207 -17.53 -1.03 -26.20
C SER A 207 -18.31 -1.47 -24.95
N THR A 208 -19.42 -0.78 -24.66
CA THR A 208 -20.29 -1.14 -23.52
C THR A 208 -21.69 -1.58 -23.94
N THR A 209 -22.15 -2.70 -23.40
CA THR A 209 -23.51 -3.23 -23.63
C THR A 209 -24.37 -3.02 -22.39
N ASN A 210 -25.47 -2.27 -22.52
CA ASN A 210 -26.39 -1.94 -21.44
C ASN A 210 -27.51 -3.01 -21.30
N CYS A 211 -27.30 -3.98 -20.41
CA CYS A 211 -28.25 -5.02 -20.06
C CYS A 211 -29.58 -4.45 -19.50
N GLY A 212 -29.52 -3.33 -18.78
CA GLY A 212 -30.68 -2.68 -18.16
C GLY A 212 -31.77 -2.26 -19.16
N THR A 213 -31.40 -2.02 -20.42
CA THR A 213 -32.32 -1.75 -21.55
C THR A 213 -33.41 -2.82 -21.72
N PHE A 214 -33.10 -4.07 -21.33
CA PHE A 214 -33.96 -5.24 -21.47
C PHE A 214 -34.46 -5.78 -20.12
N GLY A 215 -34.23 -5.06 -19.01
CA GLY A 215 -34.49 -5.56 -17.66
C GLY A 215 -33.52 -6.66 -17.20
N LEU A 216 -32.34 -6.72 -17.83
CA LEU A 216 -31.30 -7.70 -17.54
C LEU A 216 -30.20 -7.08 -16.66
N VAL A 217 -29.55 -7.90 -15.83
CA VAL A 217 -28.37 -7.54 -15.04
C VAL A 217 -27.11 -8.12 -15.65
N CYS A 218 -25.94 -7.59 -15.28
CA CYS A 218 -24.66 -8.19 -15.64
C CYS A 218 -24.21 -9.16 -14.54
N GLU A 219 -24.04 -10.43 -14.91
CA GLU A 219 -23.50 -11.51 -14.06
C GLU A 219 -22.61 -12.40 -14.93
N ASP A 220 -21.44 -12.81 -14.42
CA ASP A 220 -20.40 -13.56 -15.16
C ASP A 220 -20.15 -13.04 -16.59
N ALA A 221 -20.09 -11.71 -16.73
CA ALA A 221 -19.91 -10.96 -17.98
C ALA A 221 -21.00 -11.17 -19.06
N ALA A 222 -22.16 -11.73 -18.69
CA ALA A 222 -23.32 -11.89 -19.55
C ALA A 222 -24.52 -11.05 -19.06
N CYS A 223 -25.44 -10.69 -19.98
CA CYS A 223 -26.71 -10.09 -19.62
C CYS A 223 -27.72 -11.20 -19.27
N VAL A 224 -27.94 -11.44 -17.99
CA VAL A 224 -28.88 -12.44 -17.47
C VAL A 224 -30.18 -11.78 -16.99
N PRO A 225 -31.31 -12.51 -16.91
CA PRO A 225 -32.54 -11.97 -16.29
C PRO A 225 -32.25 -11.44 -14.89
N ALA A 226 -32.78 -10.27 -14.55
CA ALA A 226 -32.74 -9.80 -13.16
C ALA A 226 -33.40 -10.85 -12.26
N CYS A 227 -32.70 -11.27 -11.20
CA CYS A 227 -33.20 -12.29 -10.29
C CYS A 227 -34.51 -11.81 -9.62
N GLU A 228 -35.54 -12.65 -9.64
CA GLU A 228 -36.87 -12.36 -9.10
C GLU A 228 -36.99 -12.89 -7.66
N PRO A 229 -37.12 -12.02 -6.63
CA PRO A 229 -37.13 -12.41 -5.22
C PRO A 229 -38.24 -13.41 -4.86
N SER A 230 -37.86 -14.64 -4.52
CA SER A 230 -38.79 -15.73 -4.23
C SER A 230 -39.23 -15.69 -2.76
N CYS A 231 -40.20 -14.81 -2.47
CA CYS A 231 -40.70 -14.54 -1.12
C CYS A 231 -42.15 -14.96 -0.85
N ASP A 232 -42.85 -15.51 -1.84
CA ASP A 232 -44.22 -16.00 -1.67
C ASP A 232 -44.31 -17.05 -0.55
N GLY A 233 -45.06 -16.74 0.51
CA GLY A 233 -45.26 -17.60 1.68
C GLY A 233 -44.16 -17.53 2.74
N LYS A 234 -43.07 -16.77 2.53
CA LYS A 234 -42.01 -16.55 3.54
C LYS A 234 -42.28 -15.29 4.37
N SER A 235 -42.04 -15.35 5.68
CA SER A 235 -41.95 -14.18 6.56
C SER A 235 -40.50 -13.72 6.80
N CYS A 236 -39.51 -14.55 6.48
CA CYS A 236 -38.10 -14.30 6.73
C CYS A 236 -37.19 -15.09 5.79
N GLY A 237 -35.88 -14.87 5.92
CA GLY A 237 -34.84 -15.65 5.25
C GLY A 237 -34.57 -15.21 3.82
N ASP A 238 -33.67 -15.92 3.15
CA ASP A 238 -33.12 -15.50 1.86
C ASP A 238 -34.16 -15.51 0.73
N ASP A 239 -34.10 -14.50 -0.15
CA ASP A 239 -34.99 -14.37 -1.30
C ASP A 239 -34.54 -15.17 -2.54
N GLY A 240 -33.34 -15.75 -2.51
CA GLY A 240 -32.72 -16.45 -3.62
C GLY A 240 -31.89 -15.55 -4.56
N CYS A 241 -31.87 -14.24 -4.32
CA CYS A 241 -31.21 -13.21 -5.11
C CYS A 241 -30.13 -12.44 -4.33
N GLY A 242 -29.73 -12.95 -3.16
CA GLY A 242 -28.78 -12.31 -2.25
C GLY A 242 -29.41 -11.24 -1.34
N GLY A 243 -30.73 -11.06 -1.39
CA GLY A 243 -31.51 -10.29 -0.42
C GLY A 243 -32.23 -11.20 0.57
N SER A 244 -33.24 -10.65 1.27
CA SER A 244 -34.05 -11.40 2.22
C SER A 244 -35.50 -10.94 2.20
N CYS A 245 -36.41 -11.89 2.43
CA CYS A 245 -37.86 -11.68 2.43
C CYS A 245 -38.38 -10.97 3.69
N GLY A 246 -37.57 -10.91 4.74
CA GLY A 246 -37.91 -10.29 6.01
C GLY A 246 -36.97 -10.73 7.14
N THR A 247 -37.16 -10.13 8.30
CA THR A 247 -36.47 -10.49 9.55
C THR A 247 -37.50 -10.84 10.63
N CYS A 248 -37.16 -11.79 11.50
CA CYS A 248 -38.08 -12.21 12.54
C CYS A 248 -38.17 -11.18 13.68
N PRO A 249 -39.39 -10.91 14.18
CA PRO A 249 -39.56 -10.05 15.34
C PRO A 249 -38.93 -10.68 16.58
N ASP A 250 -38.61 -9.85 17.57
CA ASP A 250 -38.07 -10.23 18.88
C ASP A 250 -36.77 -11.07 18.87
N GLY A 251 -36.09 -11.16 17.72
CA GLY A 251 -34.85 -11.91 17.57
C GLY A 251 -35.04 -13.40 17.29
N GLY A 252 -36.23 -13.82 16.84
CA GLY A 252 -36.51 -15.20 16.45
C GLY A 252 -35.58 -15.72 15.33
N THR A 253 -35.42 -17.04 15.28
CA THR A 253 -34.70 -17.75 14.22
C THR A 253 -35.61 -17.88 12.99
N CYS A 254 -35.04 -17.84 11.78
CA CYS A 254 -35.79 -18.18 10.57
C CYS A 254 -35.58 -19.67 10.25
N GLU A 255 -36.66 -20.44 10.16
CA GLU A 255 -36.66 -21.87 9.83
C GLU A 255 -37.63 -22.12 8.67
N ASP A 256 -37.14 -22.68 7.56
CA ASP A 256 -37.88 -22.92 6.31
C ASP A 256 -38.70 -21.71 5.78
N GLY A 257 -38.25 -20.49 6.10
CA GLY A 257 -38.89 -19.22 5.70
C GLY A 257 -39.97 -18.71 6.65
N ALA A 258 -40.28 -19.46 7.72
CA ALA A 258 -41.14 -19.04 8.82
C ALA A 258 -40.31 -18.62 10.05
N CYS A 259 -40.89 -17.79 10.91
CA CYS A 259 -40.23 -17.36 12.15
C CYS A 259 -40.48 -18.36 13.30
N SER A 260 -39.40 -18.72 13.98
CA SER A 260 -39.34 -19.70 15.05
C SER A 260 -38.77 -19.04 16.32
N CYS A 261 -39.57 -18.99 17.38
CA CYS A 261 -39.24 -18.39 18.66
C CYS A 261 -39.35 -19.40 19.81
N GLU A 262 -38.52 -19.24 20.84
CA GLU A 262 -38.76 -19.93 22.11
C GLU A 262 -39.99 -19.33 22.81
N THR A 263 -40.88 -20.19 23.32
CA THR A 263 -42.09 -19.74 24.02
C THR A 263 -41.71 -19.18 25.39
N THR A 264 -41.94 -17.89 25.62
CA THR A 264 -41.41 -17.20 26.82
C THR A 264 -42.17 -15.94 27.18
N CYS A 265 -42.08 -15.51 28.44
CA CYS A 265 -42.74 -14.30 28.93
C CYS A 265 -41.95 -13.04 28.57
N LYS A 266 -42.32 -12.41 27.45
CA LYS A 266 -41.76 -11.12 26.99
C LYS A 266 -42.03 -9.97 27.97
N SER A 267 -43.12 -10.05 28.72
CA SER A 267 -43.35 -9.25 29.94
C SER A 267 -44.35 -9.96 30.85
N ALA A 268 -44.56 -9.46 32.07
CA ALA A 268 -45.52 -9.99 33.04
C ALA A 268 -46.97 -10.08 32.53
N SER A 269 -47.30 -9.50 31.38
CA SER A 269 -48.62 -9.58 30.73
C SER A 269 -48.58 -10.03 29.26
N HIS A 270 -47.42 -10.39 28.72
CA HIS A 270 -47.26 -10.78 27.31
C HIS A 270 -46.43 -12.06 27.15
N LEU A 271 -47.05 -13.08 26.57
CA LEU A 271 -46.46 -14.35 26.18
C LEU A 271 -46.03 -14.29 24.71
N LEU A 272 -44.77 -14.61 24.41
CA LEU A 272 -44.26 -14.87 23.07
C LEU A 272 -44.53 -16.34 22.71
N LEU A 273 -45.07 -16.59 21.52
CA LEU A 273 -45.43 -17.91 21.00
C LEU A 273 -44.38 -18.45 20.02
N PRO A 274 -44.43 -19.76 19.66
CA PRO A 274 -43.46 -20.37 18.74
C PRO A 274 -43.35 -19.70 17.36
N ASP A 275 -44.43 -19.10 16.87
CA ASP A 275 -44.50 -18.37 15.59
C ASP A 275 -44.03 -16.90 15.71
N CYS A 276 -43.39 -16.55 16.83
CA CYS A 276 -43.03 -15.20 17.24
C CYS A 276 -44.21 -14.21 17.35
N SER A 277 -45.47 -14.69 17.39
CA SER A 277 -46.62 -13.86 17.73
C SER A 277 -46.70 -13.62 19.25
N THR A 278 -47.37 -12.54 19.67
CA THR A 278 -47.50 -12.20 21.10
C THR A 278 -48.95 -12.24 21.58
N THR A 279 -49.22 -13.07 22.59
CA THR A 279 -50.50 -13.12 23.31
C THR A 279 -50.46 -12.20 24.53
N ASN A 280 -51.41 -11.28 24.62
CA ASN A 280 -51.58 -10.40 25.77
C ASN A 280 -52.41 -11.10 26.86
N CYS A 281 -51.73 -11.78 27.79
CA CYS A 281 -52.35 -12.38 28.98
C CYS A 281 -53.17 -11.34 29.78
N GLY A 282 -52.65 -10.11 29.87
CA GLY A 282 -53.27 -9.01 30.64
C GLY A 282 -54.67 -8.62 30.17
N SER A 283 -54.98 -8.77 28.87
CA SER A 283 -56.35 -8.51 28.36
C SER A 283 -57.41 -9.51 28.85
N PHE A 284 -56.99 -10.61 29.47
CA PHE A 284 -57.84 -11.61 30.10
C PHE A 284 -57.76 -11.59 31.65
N GLY A 285 -57.04 -10.62 32.23
CA GLY A 285 -56.74 -10.60 33.67
C GLY A 285 -55.70 -11.64 34.10
N LEU A 286 -54.93 -12.17 33.16
CA LEU A 286 -53.92 -13.20 33.38
C LEU A 286 -52.52 -12.57 33.42
N LEU A 287 -51.62 -13.16 34.20
CA LEU A 287 -50.18 -12.87 34.18
C LEU A 287 -49.46 -13.87 33.29
N CYS A 288 -48.27 -13.52 32.80
CA CYS A 288 -47.38 -14.48 32.14
C CYS A 288 -46.37 -15.02 33.16
N GLU A 289 -46.41 -16.33 33.40
CA GLU A 289 -45.51 -17.05 34.32
C GLU A 289 -45.18 -18.44 33.72
N ASP A 290 -43.93 -18.89 33.85
CA ASP A 290 -43.39 -20.13 33.27
C ASP A 290 -43.85 -20.39 31.81
N ALA A 291 -43.76 -19.36 30.97
CA ALA A 291 -44.15 -19.36 29.56
C ALA A 291 -45.63 -19.72 29.31
N THR A 292 -46.53 -19.43 30.26
CA THR A 292 -47.98 -19.61 30.14
C THR A 292 -48.75 -18.40 30.66
N CYS A 293 -49.97 -18.18 30.17
CA CYS A 293 -50.88 -17.20 30.78
C CYS A 293 -51.63 -17.84 31.96
N VAL A 294 -51.25 -17.51 33.19
CA VAL A 294 -51.86 -17.99 34.44
C VAL A 294 -52.83 -16.95 35.02
N PRO A 295 -53.89 -17.34 35.76
CA PRO A 295 -54.70 -16.37 36.49
C PRO A 295 -53.83 -15.56 37.44
N ALA A 296 -54.05 -14.24 37.50
CA ALA A 296 -53.45 -13.41 38.53
C ALA A 296 -53.83 -13.97 39.91
N CYS A 297 -52.85 -14.19 40.78
CA CYS A 297 -53.08 -14.86 42.06
C CYS A 297 -54.06 -14.06 42.93
N GLU A 298 -55.13 -14.73 43.39
CA GLU A 298 -56.17 -14.14 44.21
C GLU A 298 -55.80 -14.29 45.71
N PRO A 299 -55.53 -13.18 46.43
CA PRO A 299 -54.98 -13.24 47.79
C PRO A 299 -56.03 -13.79 48.77
N SER A 300 -55.76 -14.98 49.30
CA SER A 300 -56.69 -15.70 50.18
C SER A 300 -56.57 -15.18 51.62
N CYS A 301 -57.33 -14.11 51.91
CA CYS A 301 -57.34 -13.44 53.22
C CYS A 301 -58.67 -13.55 53.99
N GLU A 302 -59.68 -14.26 53.49
CA GLU A 302 -60.86 -14.58 54.30
C GLU A 302 -60.45 -15.39 55.54
N ASP A 303 -61.08 -15.07 56.68
CA ASP A 303 -60.83 -15.61 58.02
C ASP A 303 -59.39 -15.49 58.58
N LYS A 304 -58.47 -14.79 57.89
CA LYS A 304 -57.12 -14.45 58.40
C LYS A 304 -57.05 -13.06 59.04
N GLN A 305 -56.27 -12.92 60.10
CA GLN A 305 -55.94 -11.65 60.76
C GLN A 305 -54.50 -11.18 60.48
N CYS A 306 -53.57 -12.12 60.28
CA CYS A 306 -52.22 -11.90 59.83
C CYS A 306 -51.68 -13.16 59.12
N GLY A 307 -50.51 -13.08 58.47
CA GLY A 307 -49.87 -14.18 57.75
C GLY A 307 -49.93 -14.04 56.22
N ASP A 308 -49.35 -15.00 55.49
CA ASP A 308 -49.19 -14.90 54.03
C ASP A 308 -50.52 -15.05 53.27
N ASP A 309 -50.66 -14.33 52.14
CA ASP A 309 -51.88 -14.35 51.31
C ASP A 309 -51.92 -15.50 50.27
N GLY A 310 -50.80 -16.19 50.07
CA GLY A 310 -50.63 -17.24 49.04
C GLY A 310 -50.08 -16.72 47.71
N CYS A 311 -49.92 -15.41 47.57
CA CYS A 311 -49.51 -14.70 46.35
C CYS A 311 -48.20 -13.90 46.53
N GLY A 312 -47.48 -14.13 47.63
CA GLY A 312 -46.25 -13.40 48.00
C GLY A 312 -46.48 -12.09 48.76
N GLY A 313 -47.73 -11.76 49.10
CA GLY A 313 -48.11 -10.69 50.03
C GLY A 313 -48.58 -11.24 51.38
N SER A 314 -49.23 -10.40 52.18
CA SER A 314 -49.71 -10.77 53.51
C SER A 314 -51.06 -10.16 53.89
N CYS A 315 -51.87 -10.98 54.58
CA CYS A 315 -53.21 -10.71 55.04
C CYS A 315 -53.23 -9.93 56.36
N GLY A 316 -52.64 -8.73 56.38
CA GLY A 316 -52.59 -7.88 57.57
C GLY A 316 -51.47 -8.24 58.56
N THR A 317 -51.47 -7.59 59.72
CA THR A 317 -50.40 -7.67 60.72
C THR A 317 -50.96 -7.81 62.13
N CYS A 318 -50.33 -8.67 62.93
CA CYS A 318 -50.76 -8.94 64.29
C CYS A 318 -50.42 -7.74 65.20
N PRO A 319 -51.33 -7.25 66.05
CA PRO A 319 -51.09 -6.08 66.89
C PRO A 319 -50.08 -6.37 68.00
N GLN A 320 -49.47 -5.31 68.54
CA GLN A 320 -48.46 -5.36 69.62
C GLN A 320 -47.28 -6.31 69.35
N ASN A 321 -46.94 -6.54 68.08
CA ASN A 321 -45.87 -7.44 67.64
C ASN A 321 -46.10 -8.91 68.07
N GLY A 322 -47.37 -9.33 68.17
CA GLY A 322 -47.74 -10.73 68.32
C GLY A 322 -47.34 -11.59 67.11
N THR A 323 -47.28 -12.90 67.31
CA THR A 323 -46.88 -13.89 66.29
C THR A 323 -48.10 -14.31 65.46
N CYS A 324 -47.92 -14.53 64.16
CA CYS A 324 -48.95 -15.15 63.34
C CYS A 324 -48.91 -16.68 63.51
N GLU A 325 -49.98 -17.28 63.99
CA GLU A 325 -50.12 -18.74 64.11
C GLU A 325 -51.41 -19.20 63.42
N GLY A 326 -51.27 -19.98 62.33
CA GLY A 326 -52.41 -20.53 61.59
C GLY A 326 -53.34 -19.50 60.92
N GLY A 327 -52.89 -18.25 60.74
CA GLY A 327 -53.70 -17.13 60.23
C GLY A 327 -54.32 -16.26 61.33
N ALA A 328 -54.23 -16.66 62.59
CA ALA A 328 -54.69 -15.87 63.74
C ALA A 328 -53.53 -15.12 64.42
N CYS A 329 -53.86 -14.02 65.10
CA CYS A 329 -52.91 -13.30 65.95
C CYS A 329 -52.74 -14.03 67.29
N SER A 330 -51.50 -14.43 67.60
CA SER A 330 -51.10 -15.06 68.86
C SER A 330 -50.28 -14.07 69.68
N CYS A 331 -50.81 -13.64 70.83
CA CYS A 331 -50.19 -12.68 71.75
C CYS A 331 -49.84 -13.33 73.08
N GLU A 332 -48.85 -12.77 73.78
CA GLU A 332 -48.67 -13.00 75.21
C GLU A 332 -49.73 -12.20 75.98
N ALA A 333 -50.45 -12.85 76.89
CA ALA A 333 -51.48 -12.17 77.69
C ALA A 333 -50.81 -11.15 78.61
N THR A 334 -51.20 -9.88 78.52
CA THR A 334 -50.46 -8.77 79.12
C THR A 334 -51.37 -7.61 79.53
N CYS A 335 -51.15 -7.03 80.72
CA CYS A 335 -51.89 -5.85 81.17
C CYS A 335 -51.48 -4.59 80.39
N LEU A 336 -52.43 -4.01 79.65
CA LEU A 336 -52.22 -2.80 78.83
C LEU A 336 -52.47 -1.52 79.63
N SER A 337 -53.42 -1.58 80.55
CA SER A 337 -53.73 -0.52 81.51
C SER A 337 -54.27 -1.15 82.80
N GLY A 338 -54.45 -0.35 83.86
CA GLY A 338 -54.99 -0.86 85.13
C GLY A 338 -56.38 -1.51 85.05
N THR A 339 -57.08 -1.37 83.92
CA THR A 339 -58.40 -1.96 83.67
C THR A 339 -58.50 -2.75 82.35
N GLU A 340 -57.41 -2.93 81.60
CA GLU A 340 -57.41 -3.56 80.28
C GLU A 340 -56.34 -4.66 80.17
N LEU A 341 -56.78 -5.85 79.78
CA LEU A 341 -55.96 -7.04 79.57
C LEU A 341 -55.96 -7.39 78.07
N LEU A 342 -54.78 -7.55 77.48
CA LEU A 342 -54.63 -8.22 76.19
C LEU A 342 -54.75 -9.73 76.43
N LEU A 343 -55.65 -10.39 75.69
CA LEU A 343 -55.79 -11.84 75.70
C LEU A 343 -54.85 -12.48 74.66
N THR A 344 -54.63 -13.79 74.76
CA THR A 344 -53.74 -14.53 73.86
C THR A 344 -54.19 -14.56 72.39
N ASN A 345 -55.47 -14.28 72.12
CA ASN A 345 -56.01 -14.06 70.77
C ASN A 345 -55.85 -12.60 70.28
N CYS A 346 -54.99 -11.82 70.93
CA CYS A 346 -54.73 -10.40 70.70
C CYS A 346 -55.96 -9.46 70.82
N THR A 347 -57.06 -9.91 71.44
CA THR A 347 -58.20 -9.03 71.75
C THR A 347 -58.02 -8.35 73.11
N VAL A 348 -58.45 -7.09 73.23
CA VAL A 348 -58.42 -6.36 74.50
C VAL A 348 -59.75 -6.56 75.23
N ALA A 349 -59.69 -7.05 76.46
CA ALA A 349 -60.83 -7.13 77.36
C ALA A 349 -60.69 -6.13 78.52
N THR A 350 -61.79 -5.50 78.92
CA THR A 350 -61.83 -4.71 80.15
C THR A 350 -62.09 -5.61 81.36
N CYS A 351 -61.32 -5.41 82.43
CA CYS A 351 -61.56 -6.07 83.70
C CYS A 351 -62.91 -5.64 84.28
N GLY A 352 -63.68 -6.60 84.82
CA GLY A 352 -65.02 -6.36 85.35
C GLY A 352 -65.06 -5.40 86.55
N VAL A 353 -66.23 -4.84 86.85
CA VAL A 353 -66.41 -3.87 87.94
C VAL A 353 -65.95 -4.47 89.28
N GLY A 354 -64.92 -3.86 89.89
CA GLY A 354 -64.28 -4.34 91.13
C GLY A 354 -63.00 -5.15 90.92
N LEU A 355 -62.56 -5.33 89.67
CA LEU A 355 -61.29 -5.97 89.31
C LEU A 355 -60.30 -4.95 88.72
N VAL A 356 -59.01 -5.23 88.86
CA VAL A 356 -57.88 -4.50 88.26
C VAL A 356 -56.96 -5.49 87.54
N CYS A 357 -56.32 -5.06 86.46
CA CYS A 357 -55.31 -5.86 85.79
C CYS A 357 -53.99 -5.82 86.56
N LEU A 358 -53.52 -6.98 87.04
CA LEU A 358 -52.25 -7.14 87.76
C LEU A 358 -51.71 -8.55 87.51
N ASP A 359 -50.39 -8.70 87.37
CA ASP A 359 -49.73 -9.98 87.06
C ASP A 359 -50.41 -10.72 85.88
N ASP A 360 -50.75 -9.94 84.86
CA ASP A 360 -51.39 -10.34 83.60
C ASP A 360 -52.74 -11.09 83.75
N ALA A 361 -53.44 -10.83 84.85
CA ALA A 361 -54.80 -11.29 85.13
C ALA A 361 -55.69 -10.18 85.70
N CYS A 362 -57.01 -10.29 85.50
CA CYS A 362 -57.98 -9.44 86.20
C CYS A 362 -58.24 -9.96 87.62
N LEU A 363 -57.68 -9.30 88.63
CA LEU A 363 -57.75 -9.68 90.05
C LEU A 363 -58.64 -8.71 90.85
N PRO A 364 -59.30 -9.16 91.95
CA PRO A 364 -60.09 -8.28 92.80
C PRO A 364 -59.23 -7.29 93.59
N LEU A 365 -59.77 -6.08 93.78
CA LEU A 365 -59.24 -5.01 94.63
C LEU A 365 -59.37 -5.28 96.14
#